data_AF-A0A839W7Y1-F1
#
_entry.id   AF-A0A839W7Y1-F1
#
_cell.length_a   1.000
_cell.length_b   1.000
_cell.length_c   1.000
_cell.angle_alpha   90.00
_cell.angle_beta   90.00
_cell.angle_gamma   90.00
#
_symmetry.space_group_name_H-M   'P 1'
#
loop_
_entity.id
_entity.type
_entity.pdbx_description
1 polymer ?
#
loop_
_entity_poly.entity_id
_entity_poly.type
_entity_poly.pdbx_seq_one_letter_code
_entity_poly.pdbx_strand_id
1 'polypeptide(L)' 'MNITTIEANGRPCLICKPADADDLAGFLGAVSSIQGFTFTTRDATDDERCRWAAAAMLHVRKNGNFDGFFGIEA' A
#
# COMPACT_ATOMS: atom_id res chain seq x y z
N MET A 1 -1.69 -9.72 -9.78
CA MET A 1 -1.80 -8.24 -9.80
C MET A 1 -0.43 -7.60 -9.66
N ASN A 2 -0.29 -6.38 -10.21
CA ASN A 2 0.91 -5.56 -10.08
C ASN A 2 1.00 -4.93 -8.69
N ILE A 3 2.16 -4.35 -8.36
CA ILE A 3 2.32 -3.52 -7.16
C ILE A 3 1.65 -2.17 -7.45
N THR A 4 0.70 -1.81 -6.60
CA THR A 4 -0.13 -0.61 -6.70
C THR A 4 0.31 0.40 -5.65
N THR A 5 0.47 1.65 -6.07
CA THR A 5 0.62 2.78 -5.16
C THR A 5 -0.74 3.46 -5.00
N ILE A 6 -1.13 3.64 -3.74
CA ILE A 6 -2.32 4.39 -3.36
C ILE A 6 -1.85 5.78 -2.96
N GLU A 7 -2.51 6.78 -3.51
CA GLU A 7 -2.22 8.19 -3.27
C GLU A 7 -3.40 8.84 -2.58
N ALA A 8 -3.12 9.66 -1.57
CA ALA A 8 -4.10 10.50 -0.91
C ALA A 8 -3.80 11.96 -1.28
N ASN A 9 -4.75 12.64 -1.95
CA ASN A 9 -4.59 14.01 -2.43
C ASN A 9 -3.30 14.21 -3.27
N GLY A 10 -2.97 13.24 -4.14
CA GLY A 10 -1.80 13.26 -5.02
C GLY A 10 -0.46 12.98 -4.34
N ARG A 11 -0.46 12.50 -3.09
CA ARG A 11 0.75 12.06 -2.37
C ARG A 11 0.71 10.55 -2.12
N PRO A 12 1.77 9.79 -2.42
CA PRO A 12 1.84 8.37 -2.10
C PRO A 12 1.65 8.13 -0.60
N CYS A 13 0.67 7.31 -0.23
CA CYS A 13 0.38 6.94 1.15
C CYS A 13 0.69 5.47 1.43
N LEU A 14 0.39 4.57 0.49
CA LEU A 14 0.58 3.13 0.66
C LEU A 14 1.06 2.49 -0.63
N ILE A 15 1.96 1.53 -0.52
CA ILE A 15 2.40 0.69 -1.64
C ILE A 15 2.05 -0.76 -1.27
N CYS A 16 1.20 -1.40 -2.06
CA CYS A 16 0.72 -2.74 -1.78
C CYS A 16 0.67 -3.62 -3.03
N LYS A 17 0.56 -4.93 -2.82
CA LYS A 17 0.31 -5.90 -3.90
C LYS A 17 -1.00 -6.63 -3.58
N PRO A 18 -2.16 -6.12 -4.02
CA PRO A 18 -3.45 -6.77 -3.78
C PRO A 18 -3.46 -8.16 -4.41
N ALA A 19 -4.15 -9.10 -3.76
CA ALA A 19 -4.28 -10.47 -4.25
C ALA A 19 -5.13 -10.53 -5.53
N ASP A 20 -6.24 -9.79 -5.51
CA ASP A 20 -7.23 -9.65 -6.58
C ASP A 20 -7.89 -8.26 -6.58
N ALA A 21 -8.75 -8.01 -7.57
CA ALA A 21 -9.40 -6.71 -7.76
C ALA A 21 -10.40 -6.38 -6.64
N ASP A 22 -11.02 -7.39 -6.04
CA ASP A 22 -11.99 -7.23 -4.96
C ASP A 22 -11.30 -6.80 -3.67
N ASP A 23 -10.09 -7.30 -3.39
CA ASP A 23 -9.25 -6.88 -2.26
C ASP A 23 -8.91 -5.37 -2.34
N LEU A 24 -8.49 -4.90 -3.52
CA LEU A 24 -8.21 -3.48 -3.75
C LEU A 24 -9.47 -2.61 -3.62
N ALA A 25 -10.59 -3.06 -4.19
CA ALA A 25 -11.86 -2.34 -4.11
C ALA A 25 -12.39 -2.28 -2.67
N GLY A 26 -12.25 -3.36 -1.91
CA GLY A 26 -12.59 -3.43 -0.49
C GLY A 26 -11.76 -2.46 0.35
N PHE A 27 -10.44 -2.41 0.13
CA PHE A 27 -9.57 -1.44 0.79
C PHE A 27 -9.97 0.00 0.46
N LEU A 28 -10.14 0.33 -0.84
CA LEU A 28 -10.54 1.67 -1.27
C LEU A 28 -11.90 2.07 -0.71
N GLY A 29 -12.86 1.13 -0.66
CA GLY A 29 -14.16 1.33 -0.03
C GLY A 29 -14.04 1.66 1.46
N ALA A 30 -13.22 0.92 2.20
CA ALA A 30 -12.98 1.15 3.62
C ALA A 30 -12.34 2.53 3.87
N VAL A 31 -11.32 2.92 3.09
CA VAL A 31 -10.64 4.22 3.28
C VAL A 31 -11.45 5.40 2.74
N SER A 32 -12.32 5.20 1.73
CA SER A 32 -13.19 6.26 1.20
C SER A 32 -14.22 6.78 2.22
N SER A 33 -14.45 6.01 3.29
CA SER A 33 -15.29 6.43 4.42
C SER A 33 -14.59 7.44 5.34
N ILE A 34 -13.28 7.64 5.19
CA ILE A 34 -12.50 8.64 5.92
C ILE A 34 -12.72 10.00 5.23
N GLN A 35 -13.56 10.85 5.82
CA GLN A 35 -13.93 12.15 5.24
C GLN A 35 -12.68 13.03 5.00
N GLY A 36 -12.54 13.58 3.79
CA GLY A 36 -11.55 14.61 3.45
C GLY A 36 -10.33 14.16 2.64
N PHE A 37 -10.23 12.89 2.28
CA PHE A 37 -9.15 12.39 1.41
C PHE A 37 -9.70 11.81 0.11
N THR A 38 -9.17 12.26 -1.03
CA THR A 38 -9.38 11.59 -2.32
C THR A 38 -8.28 10.57 -2.53
N PHE A 39 -8.67 9.29 -2.61
CA PHE A 39 -7.76 8.20 -2.88
C PHE A 39 -7.74 7.86 -4.37
N THR A 40 -6.54 7.84 -4.95
CA THR A 40 -6.30 7.37 -6.32
C THR A 40 -5.30 6.22 -6.31
N THR A 41 -5.31 5.41 -7.36
CA THR A 41 -4.37 4.29 -7.51
C THR A 41 -3.61 4.41 -8.82
N ARG A 42 -2.35 4.00 -8.79
CA ARG A 42 -1.51 3.87 -9.98
C ARG A 42 -0.54 2.70 -9.84
N ASP A 43 0.05 2.26 -10.94
CA ASP A 43 1.19 1.35 -10.87
C ASP A 43 2.35 1.99 -10.08
N ALA A 44 3.00 1.17 -9.26
CA ALA A 44 4.21 1.57 -8.56
C ALA A 44 5.38 1.76 -9.54
N THR A 45 6.15 2.81 -9.33
CA THR A 45 7.45 3.05 -9.98
C THR A 45 8.48 2.00 -9.57
N ASP A 46 9.58 1.89 -10.30
CA ASP A 46 10.62 0.90 -9.98
C ASP A 46 11.23 1.09 -8.58
N ASP A 47 11.38 2.34 -8.13
CA ASP A 47 11.84 2.65 -6.77
C ASP A 47 10.84 2.17 -5.71
N GLU A 48 9.55 2.45 -5.90
CA GLU A 48 8.47 2.02 -5.00
C GLU A 48 8.36 0.49 -4.95
N ARG A 49 8.54 -0.20 -6.09
CA ARG A 49 8.60 -1.67 -6.16
C ARG A 49 9.79 -2.22 -5.38
N CYS A 50 10.96 -1.60 -5.51
CA CYS A 50 12.17 -1.98 -4.76
C CYS A 50 11.96 -1.82 -3.24
N ARG A 51 11.34 -0.72 -2.80
CA ARG A 51 11.00 -0.49 -1.38
C ARG A 51 10.01 -1.54 -0.86
N TRP A 52 8.96 -1.82 -1.62
CA TRP A 52 8.00 -2.86 -1.27
C TRP A 52 8.66 -4.24 -1.15
N ALA A 53 9.52 -4.60 -2.11
CA ALA A 53 10.24 -5.87 -2.09
C ALA A 53 11.20 -5.96 -0.90
N ALA A 54 11.90 -4.87 -0.55
CA ALA A 54 12.76 -4.81 0.62
C ALA A 54 11.95 -5.01 1.92
N ALA A 55 10.82 -4.33 2.06
CA ALA A 55 9.93 -4.47 3.21
C ALA A 55 9.36 -5.89 3.32
N ALA A 56 8.90 -6.46 2.21
CA ALA A 56 8.41 -7.85 2.16
C ALA A 56 9.50 -8.86 2.56
N MET A 57 10.73 -8.67 2.06
CA MET A 57 11.86 -9.53 2.41
C MET A 57 12.25 -9.42 3.89
N LEU A 58 12.21 -8.21 4.47
CA LEU A 58 12.45 -8.00 5.90
C LEU A 58 11.39 -8.68 6.77
N HIS A 59 10.12 -8.58 6.36
CA HIS A 59 9.02 -9.27 7.03
C HIS A 59 9.22 -10.80 7.03
N VAL A 60 9.46 -11.40 5.85
CA VAL A 60 9.64 -12.85 5.70
C VAL A 60 10.88 -13.37 6.42
N ARG A 61 11.99 -12.62 6.42
CA ARG A 61 13.28 -13.10 6.94
C ARG A 61 13.54 -12.80 8.40
N LYS A 62 12.92 -11.75 8.96
CA LYS A 62 13.24 -11.26 10.31
C LYS A 62 12.05 -11.13 11.23
N ASN A 63 10.86 -11.62 10.83
CA ASN A 63 9.63 -11.38 11.58
C ASN A 63 9.38 -9.87 11.81
N GLY A 64 9.82 -9.04 10.85
CA GLY A 64 9.78 -7.59 10.95
C GLY A 64 8.34 -7.09 11.03
N ASN A 65 8.07 -6.19 11.97
CA ASN A 65 6.76 -5.61 12.21
C ASN A 65 6.29 -4.85 10.95
N PHE A 66 5.31 -5.41 10.24
CA PHE A 66 4.79 -4.89 8.97
C PHE A 66 4.24 -3.46 9.13
N ASP A 67 3.58 -3.17 10.26
CA ASP A 67 3.04 -1.85 10.59
C ASP A 67 4.13 -0.77 10.71
N GLY A 68 5.29 -1.14 11.25
CA GLY A 68 6.45 -0.24 11.36
C GLY A 68 7.14 0.06 10.02
N PHE A 69 6.94 -0.78 8.99
CA PHE A 69 7.54 -0.59 7.66
C PHE A 69 6.62 0.16 6.69
N PHE A 70 5.30 0.01 6.84
CA PHE A 70 4.32 0.64 5.96
C PHE A 70 3.60 1.84 6.59
N GLY A 71 3.87 2.17 7.85
CA GLY A 71 3.46 3.44 8.46
C GLY A 71 1.96 3.57 8.68
N ILE A 72 1.27 2.47 8.99
CA ILE A 72 -0.08 2.54 9.53
C ILE A 72 0.08 2.37 11.06
N GLU A 73 0.05 3.49 11.78
CA GLU A 73 -0.16 3.43 13.24
C GLU A 73 -1.51 2.75 13.49
N ALA A 74 -1.51 1.74 14.38
CA ALA A 74 -2.71 1.04 14.83
C ALA A 74 -3.67 1.96 15.58
#